data_AF-N1RMH4-F1
#
_entry.id   AF-N1RMH4-F1
#
_cell.length_a   1.000
_cell.length_b   1.000
_cell.length_c   1.000
_cell.angle_alpha   90.00
_cell.angle_beta   90.00
_cell.angle_gamma   90.00
#
_symmetry.space_group_name_H-M   'P 1'
#
loop_
_entity.id
_entity.type
_entity.pdbx_description
1 polymer ?
#
loop_
_entity_poly.entity_id
_entity_poly.type
_entity_poly.pdbx_seq_one_letter_code
_entity_poly.pdbx_strand_id
1 'polypeptide(L)'
;MRFSSAISLAALAISHGDAAGSYVKSMSPNAQQLFTESMQWMDTFYDRKAGYLYDFSASVALRHETRSSVWYAFGLLARNEGSDAAEAEKIIKNTIDAQFKVPAEEWYGDYQQEPEEPYVGSPAYPPKIYGSWDPNWRGFVGTTLVMCMEEFPHLLSKSTQNLILHSLHNATKGDEYRFGHLDKTKDNLYPSYSNPSIMRAFVSGWTGRRLNDRNMTVGGEKYAQDIIDLFNKHNTLSEFNSGTYTGVSLFGLILWSKYLPKDSVMTKNGPRMVERTWDAVSQLWHPGMKNIAGPWDRAYGYDMNRYLSLMALWLWTLTGKESSSLTSHPQVMSHMADYAWGPLFAALDKTHQKLIPKKTLRKLSKFQGEHTFQGSAYYPPFDTASRNITTWLSEDLTIGAESYDEIVIGGPSQSQGSFNPAVVQWNTGDEISFISLYPTEMALQSRVKPSKLSLSYPYGNASSVFTFVVGTFEKKRTVASWADVQGLEVKVSGNVNSTYTLSFAGGYGGADSLIRDFEFWNFTYTMPSDFQGVPSVELDFKLI
;
A
#
# COMPACT_ATOMS: atom_id res chain seq x y z
N MET A 1 8.42 16.26 77.77
CA MET A 1 8.29 14.79 77.65
C MET A 1 7.81 14.47 76.26
N ARG A 2 8.55 13.59 75.57
CA ARG A 2 8.34 13.16 74.19
C ARG A 2 7.07 12.30 74.09
N PHE A 3 6.22 12.56 73.11
CA PHE A 3 5.26 11.57 72.63
C PHE A 3 5.57 11.27 71.16
N SER A 4 6.14 10.08 70.95
CA SER A 4 6.29 9.45 69.64
C SER A 4 4.95 8.86 69.23
N SER A 5 4.47 9.19 68.03
CA SER A 5 3.35 8.50 67.38
C SER A 5 3.90 7.69 66.21
N ALA A 6 3.97 6.37 66.39
CA ALA A 6 4.27 5.43 65.34
C ALA A 6 3.02 5.26 64.45
N ILE A 7 3.13 5.58 63.17
CA ILE A 7 2.13 5.26 62.15
C ILE A 7 2.59 3.99 61.44
N SER A 8 1.82 2.93 61.59
CA SER A 8 1.99 1.67 60.86
C SER A 8 1.60 1.86 59.40
N LEU A 9 2.58 1.82 58.48
CA LEU A 9 2.32 1.63 57.06
C LEU A 9 2.08 0.14 56.78
N ALA A 10 0.86 -0.20 56.39
CA ALA A 10 0.56 -1.47 55.74
C ALA A 10 1.04 -1.41 54.28
N ALA A 11 2.08 -2.17 53.97
CA ALA A 11 2.55 -2.35 52.59
C ALA A 11 1.59 -3.31 51.87
N LEU A 12 0.82 -2.79 50.92
CA LEU A 12 0.20 -3.62 49.87
C LEU A 12 1.30 -4.11 48.93
N ALA A 13 1.60 -5.40 49.02
CA ALA A 13 2.44 -6.08 48.05
C ALA A 13 1.70 -6.14 46.71
N ILE A 14 2.10 -5.27 45.77
CA ILE A 14 1.79 -5.44 44.36
C ILE A 14 2.64 -6.61 43.89
N SER A 15 2.00 -7.77 43.69
CA SER A 15 2.60 -8.89 42.98
C SER A 15 2.96 -8.42 41.58
N HIS A 16 4.24 -8.15 41.36
CA HIS A 16 4.80 -8.06 40.02
C HIS A 16 4.69 -9.47 39.46
N GLY A 17 3.63 -9.73 38.70
CA GLY A 17 3.59 -10.91 37.85
C GLY A 17 4.84 -10.86 36.99
N ASP A 18 5.65 -11.92 37.07
CA ASP A 18 6.83 -12.09 36.25
C ASP A 18 6.47 -11.75 34.80
N ALA A 19 7.07 -10.68 34.29
CA ALA A 19 6.88 -10.23 32.92
C ALA A 19 7.40 -11.35 32.02
N ALA A 20 6.49 -12.16 31.49
CA ALA A 20 6.74 -12.96 30.29
C ALA A 20 7.48 -12.04 29.30
N GLY A 21 8.68 -12.44 28.87
CA GLY A 21 9.53 -11.58 28.06
C GLY A 21 8.72 -11.00 26.88
N SER A 22 8.56 -9.67 26.87
CA SER A 22 7.72 -8.97 25.88
C SER A 22 7.98 -9.50 24.47
N TYR A 23 6.93 -9.83 23.71
CA TYR A 23 7.00 -10.36 22.35
C TYR A 23 7.93 -9.52 21.46
N VAL A 24 7.95 -8.20 21.70
CA VAL A 24 8.85 -7.22 21.10
C VAL A 24 10.34 -7.59 21.23
N LYS A 25 10.77 -8.13 22.37
CA LYS A 25 12.16 -8.56 22.60
C LYS A 25 12.57 -9.78 21.76
N SER A 26 11.60 -10.50 21.19
CA SER A 26 11.86 -11.64 20.31
C SER A 26 12.04 -11.26 18.83
N MET A 27 11.74 -10.00 18.48
CA MET A 27 11.86 -9.48 17.12
C MET A 27 13.33 -9.26 16.74
N SER A 28 13.60 -9.15 15.42
CA SER A 28 14.90 -8.69 14.95
C SER A 28 15.13 -7.22 15.35
N PRO A 29 16.37 -6.71 15.42
CA PRO A 29 16.64 -5.32 15.80
C PRO A 29 15.87 -4.29 14.94
N ASN A 30 15.81 -4.49 13.63
CA ASN A 30 15.09 -3.59 12.72
C ASN A 30 13.57 -3.66 12.95
N ALA A 31 13.02 -4.85 13.13
CA ALA A 31 11.59 -5.03 13.42
C ALA A 31 11.22 -4.45 14.79
N GLN A 32 12.06 -4.63 15.80
CA GLN A 32 11.89 -4.03 17.11
C GLN A 32 11.92 -2.49 17.02
N GLN A 33 12.84 -1.93 16.24
CA GLN A 33 12.91 -0.49 16.00
C GLN A 33 11.64 0.03 15.32
N LEU A 34 11.22 -0.58 14.21
CA LEU A 34 9.99 -0.22 13.50
C LEU A 34 8.77 -0.28 14.43
N PHE A 35 8.63 -1.38 15.17
CA PHE A 35 7.56 -1.55 16.15
C PHE A 35 7.56 -0.43 17.19
N THR A 36 8.72 -0.17 17.80
CA THR A 36 8.84 0.78 18.90
C THR A 36 8.52 2.21 18.45
N GLU A 37 9.11 2.65 17.34
CA GLU A 37 8.90 4.01 16.83
C GLU A 37 7.45 4.23 16.34
N SER A 38 6.86 3.26 15.64
CA SER A 38 5.46 3.37 15.19
C SER A 38 4.47 3.33 16.35
N MET A 39 4.69 2.50 17.37
CA MET A 39 3.85 2.46 18.57
C MET A 39 3.95 3.76 19.37
N GLN A 40 5.16 4.31 19.57
CA GLN A 40 5.34 5.58 20.25
C GLN A 40 4.62 6.73 19.53
N TRP A 41 4.63 6.72 18.20
CA TRP A 41 3.86 7.69 17.41
C TRP A 41 2.35 7.50 17.61
N MET A 42 1.81 6.28 17.45
CA MET A 42 0.38 6.02 17.65
C MET A 42 -0.10 6.29 19.08
N ASP A 43 0.75 6.10 20.10
CA ASP A 43 0.42 6.45 21.49
C ASP A 43 0.05 7.93 21.63
N THR A 44 0.58 8.83 20.78
CA THR A 44 0.24 10.26 20.78
C THR A 44 -1.15 10.56 20.21
N PHE A 45 -1.73 9.62 19.46
CA PHE A 45 -3.07 9.72 18.88
C PHE A 45 -4.13 8.94 19.66
N TYR A 46 -3.75 8.14 20.67
CA TYR A 46 -4.70 7.28 21.37
C TYR A 46 -5.56 8.07 22.37
N ASP A 47 -6.88 8.16 22.09
CA ASP A 47 -7.85 8.56 23.09
C ASP A 47 -8.26 7.36 23.94
N ARG A 48 -7.64 7.25 25.12
CA ARG A 48 -7.98 6.23 26.10
C ARG A 48 -9.45 6.26 26.53
N LYS A 49 -10.11 7.42 26.53
CA LYS A 49 -11.52 7.53 26.93
C LYS A 49 -12.43 6.92 25.87
N ALA A 50 -12.25 7.27 24.61
CA ALA A 50 -13.00 6.67 23.50
C ALA A 50 -12.62 5.19 23.28
N GLY A 51 -11.34 4.85 23.43
CA GLY A 51 -10.80 3.55 23.02
C GLY A 51 -10.59 3.48 21.51
N TYR A 52 -10.06 4.56 20.94
CA TYR A 52 -9.74 4.71 19.51
C TYR A 52 -8.52 5.63 19.34
N LEU A 53 -7.85 5.53 18.20
CA LEU A 53 -6.92 6.53 17.71
C LEU A 53 -7.70 7.69 17.07
N TYR A 54 -7.24 8.92 17.29
CA TYR A 54 -7.59 10.05 16.43
C TYR A 54 -7.05 9.80 15.02
N ASP A 55 -7.78 10.28 14.02
CA ASP A 55 -7.31 10.30 12.64
C ASP A 55 -6.01 11.10 12.50
N PHE A 56 -5.12 10.60 11.64
CA PHE A 56 -3.76 11.12 11.52
C PHE A 56 -3.66 12.39 10.67
N SER A 57 -4.64 12.68 9.79
CA SER A 57 -4.49 13.63 8.68
C SER A 57 -4.30 15.11 9.08
N ALA A 58 -4.41 15.44 10.38
CA ALA A 58 -4.47 16.81 10.90
C ALA A 58 -5.54 17.70 10.23
N SER A 59 -6.41 17.12 9.40
CA SER A 59 -7.45 17.79 8.62
C SER A 59 -8.85 17.55 9.17
N VAL A 60 -8.94 16.83 10.29
CA VAL A 60 -10.21 16.49 10.94
C VAL A 60 -10.21 16.94 12.38
N ALA A 61 -11.33 17.53 12.81
CA ALA A 61 -11.48 18.13 14.12
C ALA A 61 -11.74 17.07 15.20
N LEU A 62 -10.67 16.37 15.63
CA LEU A 62 -10.71 15.35 16.69
C LEU A 62 -11.66 14.18 16.40
N ARG A 63 -11.79 13.78 15.13
CA ARG A 63 -12.49 12.55 14.76
C ARG A 63 -11.57 11.34 14.91
N HIS A 64 -12.15 10.19 15.22
CA HIS A 64 -11.42 8.95 15.38
C HIS A 64 -11.39 8.13 14.08
N GLU A 65 -10.46 7.19 13.98
CA GLU A 65 -10.39 6.26 12.84
C GLU A 65 -10.35 4.82 13.34
N THR A 66 -11.22 3.97 12.79
CA THR A 66 -11.45 2.62 13.32
C THR A 66 -10.38 1.61 12.88
N ARG A 67 -9.94 1.61 11.61
CA ARG A 67 -9.07 0.55 11.08
C ARG A 67 -7.66 0.57 11.68
N SER A 68 -7.00 1.71 11.72
CA SER A 68 -5.71 1.90 12.40
C SER A 68 -5.82 1.68 13.91
N SER A 69 -6.98 1.95 14.53
CA SER A 69 -7.19 1.58 15.93
C SER A 69 -7.06 0.07 16.16
N VAL A 70 -7.54 -0.76 15.24
CA VAL A 70 -7.39 -2.24 15.33
C VAL A 70 -5.93 -2.65 15.16
N TRP A 71 -5.17 -1.99 14.28
CA TRP A 71 -3.73 -2.23 14.12
C TRP A 71 -2.96 -1.86 15.39
N TYR A 72 -3.33 -0.75 16.02
CA TYR A 72 -2.80 -0.35 17.32
C TYR A 72 -3.16 -1.34 18.43
N ALA A 73 -4.39 -1.87 18.45
CA ALA A 73 -4.77 -2.92 19.40
C ALA A 73 -3.87 -4.18 19.29
N PHE A 74 -3.51 -4.59 18.07
CA PHE A 74 -2.50 -5.65 17.89
C PHE A 74 -1.14 -5.24 18.47
N GLY A 75 -0.70 -4.01 18.21
CA GLY A 75 0.53 -3.46 18.78
C GLY A 75 0.53 -3.43 20.31
N LEU A 76 -0.58 -3.05 20.94
CA LEU A 76 -0.75 -3.10 22.39
C LEU A 76 -0.60 -4.54 22.92
N LEU A 77 -1.25 -5.52 22.29
CA LEU A 77 -1.10 -6.93 22.69
C LEU A 77 0.34 -7.44 22.53
N ALA A 78 1.05 -7.00 21.49
CA ALA A 78 2.45 -7.34 21.27
C ALA A 78 3.38 -6.69 22.30
N ARG A 79 3.14 -5.43 22.68
CA ARG A 79 3.91 -4.71 23.71
C ARG A 79 3.66 -5.31 25.09
N ASN A 80 2.38 -5.50 25.42
CA ASN A 80 1.86 -6.10 26.66
C ASN A 80 2.41 -5.46 27.95
N GLU A 81 2.41 -4.13 28.02
CA GLU A 81 2.87 -3.39 29.19
C GLU A 81 1.69 -2.71 29.90
N GLY A 82 1.68 -2.74 31.25
CA GLY A 82 0.67 -2.06 32.06
C GLY A 82 -0.77 -2.42 31.67
N SER A 83 -1.52 -1.45 31.14
CA SER A 83 -2.92 -1.63 30.73
C SER A 83 -3.12 -2.03 29.27
N ASP A 84 -2.05 -2.26 28.50
CA ASP A 84 -2.12 -2.48 27.05
C ASP A 84 -3.13 -3.57 26.66
N ALA A 85 -3.12 -4.75 27.32
CA ALA A 85 -4.05 -5.83 27.00
C ALA A 85 -5.52 -5.44 27.23
N ALA A 86 -5.80 -4.67 28.28
CA ALA A 86 -7.15 -4.20 28.59
C ALA A 86 -7.63 -3.13 27.59
N GLU A 87 -6.73 -2.22 27.19
CA GLU A 87 -7.01 -1.20 26.18
C GLU A 87 -7.20 -1.83 24.79
N ALA A 88 -6.39 -2.84 24.43
CA ALA A 88 -6.56 -3.62 23.21
C ALA A 88 -7.93 -4.32 23.17
N GLU A 89 -8.33 -4.98 24.27
CA GLU A 89 -9.66 -5.58 24.38
C GLU A 89 -10.79 -4.55 24.21
N LYS A 90 -10.60 -3.34 24.77
CA LYS A 90 -11.58 -2.25 24.63
C LYS A 90 -11.74 -1.85 23.17
N ILE A 91 -10.64 -1.57 22.46
CA ILE A 91 -10.66 -1.20 21.03
C ILE A 91 -11.34 -2.29 20.19
N ILE A 92 -10.96 -3.55 20.41
CA ILE A 92 -11.53 -4.70 19.68
C ILE A 92 -13.04 -4.79 19.91
N LYS A 93 -13.50 -4.69 21.16
CA LYS A 93 -14.94 -4.73 21.49
C LYS A 93 -15.69 -3.58 20.84
N ASN A 94 -15.18 -2.36 20.93
CA ASN A 94 -15.81 -1.19 20.33
C ASN A 94 -15.95 -1.35 18.81
N THR A 95 -14.88 -1.79 18.15
CA THR A 95 -14.88 -2.04 16.70
C THR A 95 -15.90 -3.09 16.28
N ILE A 96 -15.99 -4.21 17.00
CA ILE A 96 -16.94 -5.30 16.70
C ILE A 96 -18.39 -4.89 17.02
N ASP A 97 -18.60 -4.06 18.05
CA ASP A 97 -19.91 -3.54 18.37
C ASP A 97 -20.46 -2.67 17.22
N ALA A 98 -19.59 -1.81 16.68
CA ALA A 98 -19.84 -0.97 15.51
C ALA A 98 -19.92 -1.71 14.16
N GLN A 99 -19.67 -3.03 14.11
CA GLN A 99 -19.81 -3.80 12.87
C GLN A 99 -21.27 -3.82 12.39
N PHE A 100 -21.49 -3.61 11.10
CA PHE A 100 -22.81 -3.64 10.49
C PHE A 100 -23.36 -5.07 10.43
N LYS A 101 -24.59 -5.28 10.94
CA LYS A 101 -25.16 -6.61 11.23
C LYS A 101 -26.46 -6.92 10.48
N VAL A 102 -26.89 -6.07 9.54
CA VAL A 102 -28.12 -6.29 8.75
C VAL A 102 -27.78 -6.99 7.43
N PRO A 103 -28.15 -8.27 7.22
CA PRO A 103 -27.72 -9.03 6.04
C PRO A 103 -28.25 -8.54 4.70
N ALA A 104 -29.34 -7.75 4.69
CA ALA A 104 -29.90 -7.22 3.45
C ALA A 104 -29.12 -6.03 2.87
N GLU A 105 -28.16 -5.49 3.62
CA GLU A 105 -27.41 -4.29 3.26
C GLU A 105 -26.04 -4.65 2.65
N GLU A 106 -25.62 -3.88 1.62
CA GLU A 106 -24.36 -4.14 0.89
C GLU A 106 -23.11 -4.08 1.82
N TRP A 107 -23.20 -3.30 2.90
CA TRP A 107 -22.14 -3.13 3.91
C TRP A 107 -22.23 -4.11 5.09
N TYR A 108 -23.06 -5.16 5.00
CA TYR A 108 -23.11 -6.22 6.03
C TYR A 108 -21.72 -6.80 6.34
N GLY A 109 -21.42 -7.00 7.62
CA GLY A 109 -20.14 -7.53 8.09
C GLY A 109 -18.96 -6.58 7.94
N ASP A 110 -19.17 -5.39 7.37
CA ASP A 110 -18.18 -4.31 7.34
C ASP A 110 -18.20 -3.51 8.65
N TYR A 111 -17.25 -2.59 8.79
CA TYR A 111 -17.06 -1.80 10.01
C TYR A 111 -17.30 -0.33 9.75
N GLN A 112 -17.77 0.40 10.76
CA GLN A 112 -17.81 1.86 10.70
C GLN A 112 -16.40 2.42 10.49
N GLN A 113 -16.29 3.44 9.64
CA GLN A 113 -15.00 4.09 9.35
C GLN A 113 -14.51 4.94 10.53
N GLU A 114 -15.45 5.62 11.19
CA GLU A 114 -15.25 6.35 12.44
C GLU A 114 -16.43 6.05 13.40
N PRO A 115 -16.20 5.97 14.72
CA PRO A 115 -17.29 5.74 15.67
C PRO A 115 -18.32 6.88 15.72
N GLU A 116 -17.97 8.08 15.22
CA GLU A 116 -18.86 9.23 15.15
C GLU A 116 -19.83 9.22 13.95
N GLU A 117 -19.67 8.31 12.98
CA GLU A 117 -20.43 8.42 11.74
C GLU A 117 -21.91 8.00 11.89
N PRO A 118 -22.83 8.62 11.13
CA PRO A 118 -24.22 8.16 11.06
C PRO A 118 -24.33 6.75 10.47
N TYR A 119 -25.45 6.08 10.70
CA TYR A 119 -25.71 4.79 10.05
C TYR A 119 -25.79 4.93 8.52
N VAL A 120 -25.01 4.10 7.82
CA VAL A 120 -24.98 4.03 6.35
C VAL A 120 -26.35 3.64 5.81
N GLY A 121 -26.79 4.25 4.72
CA GLY A 121 -28.08 3.95 4.12
C GLY A 121 -29.24 4.80 4.64
N SER A 122 -29.02 5.63 5.66
CA SER A 122 -30.00 6.63 6.09
C SER A 122 -30.18 7.72 5.02
N PRO A 123 -31.33 8.42 4.95
CA PRO A 123 -31.54 9.49 3.97
C PRO A 123 -30.49 10.61 4.02
N ALA A 124 -29.90 10.85 5.19
CA ALA A 124 -28.87 11.88 5.40
C ALA A 124 -27.43 11.35 5.23
N TYR A 125 -27.24 10.03 5.18
CA TYR A 125 -25.95 9.37 4.97
C TYR A 125 -26.12 8.22 3.97
N PRO A 126 -26.44 8.54 2.70
CA PRO A 126 -26.74 7.54 1.68
C PRO A 126 -25.52 6.67 1.39
N PRO A 127 -25.72 5.42 0.93
CA PRO A 127 -24.62 4.49 0.74
C PRO A 127 -23.79 4.90 -0.47
N LYS A 128 -22.48 5.08 -0.26
CA LYS A 128 -21.49 5.33 -1.30
C LYS A 128 -20.26 4.47 -1.02
N ILE A 129 -20.05 3.46 -1.86
CA ILE A 129 -18.87 2.59 -1.79
C ILE A 129 -17.58 3.41 -1.96
N TYR A 130 -16.55 3.08 -1.17
CA TYR A 130 -15.31 3.86 -1.04
C TYR A 130 -15.53 5.31 -0.56
N GLY A 131 -16.64 5.54 0.14
CA GLY A 131 -17.08 6.85 0.61
C GLY A 131 -17.68 6.76 2.00
N SER A 132 -18.99 6.52 2.09
CA SER A 132 -19.68 6.33 3.38
C SER A 132 -19.41 4.95 4.00
N TRP A 133 -18.85 4.03 3.22
CA TRP A 133 -18.33 2.72 3.65
C TRP A 133 -17.24 2.27 2.67
N ASP A 134 -16.32 1.41 3.12
CA ASP A 134 -15.27 0.84 2.27
C ASP A 134 -15.18 -0.68 2.48
N PRO A 135 -15.61 -1.50 1.50
CA PRO A 135 -15.66 -2.95 1.63
C PRO A 135 -14.31 -3.62 1.87
N ASN A 136 -13.20 -2.92 1.61
CA ASN A 136 -11.86 -3.46 1.87
C ASN A 136 -11.56 -3.56 3.38
N TRP A 137 -12.30 -2.83 4.22
CA TRP A 137 -12.11 -2.82 5.67
C TRP A 137 -12.39 -4.18 6.32
N ARG A 138 -13.29 -4.98 5.74
CA ARG A 138 -13.46 -6.40 6.10
C ARG A 138 -12.15 -7.16 6.12
N GLY A 139 -11.32 -6.98 5.09
CA GLY A 139 -10.00 -7.58 4.98
C GLY A 139 -8.99 -6.96 5.95
N PHE A 140 -8.89 -5.63 5.99
CA PHE A 140 -7.91 -4.95 6.84
C PHE A 140 -8.13 -5.22 8.33
N VAL A 141 -9.37 -5.11 8.82
CA VAL A 141 -9.71 -5.42 10.21
C VAL A 141 -9.67 -6.92 10.46
N GLY A 142 -10.24 -7.73 9.54
CA GLY A 142 -10.32 -9.18 9.70
C GLY A 142 -8.95 -9.86 9.79
N THR A 143 -8.00 -9.48 8.94
CA THR A 143 -6.63 -10.02 9.00
C THR A 143 -5.94 -9.69 10.32
N THR A 144 -6.10 -8.48 10.84
CA THR A 144 -5.53 -8.09 12.14
C THR A 144 -6.19 -8.84 13.30
N LEU A 145 -7.50 -9.02 13.30
CA LEU A 145 -8.19 -9.82 14.33
C LEU A 145 -7.73 -11.28 14.31
N VAL A 146 -7.48 -11.86 13.13
CA VAL A 146 -6.85 -13.18 13.02
C VAL A 146 -5.46 -13.18 13.65
N MET A 147 -4.62 -12.18 13.37
CA MET A 147 -3.30 -12.07 14.00
C MET A 147 -3.39 -11.98 15.53
N CYS A 148 -4.32 -11.22 16.09
CA CYS A 148 -4.56 -11.16 17.53
C CYS A 148 -4.91 -12.55 18.12
N MET A 149 -5.75 -13.33 17.41
CA MET A 149 -6.16 -14.67 17.81
C MET A 149 -5.06 -15.72 17.69
N GLU A 150 -4.14 -15.56 16.75
CA GLU A 150 -3.02 -16.48 16.51
C GLU A 150 -1.84 -16.20 17.46
N GLU A 151 -1.49 -14.92 17.65
CA GLU A 151 -0.30 -14.53 18.42
C GLU A 151 -0.61 -14.35 19.91
N PHE A 152 -1.78 -13.79 20.25
CA PHE A 152 -2.09 -13.33 21.62
C PHE A 152 -3.43 -13.82 22.20
N PRO A 153 -3.92 -15.04 21.91
CA PRO A 153 -5.21 -15.50 22.45
C PRO A 153 -5.20 -15.67 23.97
N HIS A 154 -4.03 -15.74 24.60
CA HIS A 154 -3.87 -15.84 26.06
C HIS A 154 -4.01 -14.50 26.77
N LEU A 155 -3.89 -13.37 26.06
CA LEU A 155 -4.09 -12.02 26.59
C LEU A 155 -5.53 -11.53 26.42
N LEU A 156 -6.33 -12.23 25.61
CA LEU A 156 -7.73 -11.89 25.35
C LEU A 156 -8.66 -12.77 26.20
N SER A 157 -9.65 -12.15 26.83
CA SER A 157 -10.74 -12.84 27.51
C SER A 157 -11.52 -13.73 26.56
N LYS A 158 -12.11 -14.81 27.08
CA LYS A 158 -12.85 -15.78 26.27
C LYS A 158 -14.07 -15.17 25.57
N SER A 159 -14.70 -14.18 26.20
CA SER A 159 -15.80 -13.43 25.57
C SER A 159 -15.30 -12.63 24.36
N THR A 160 -14.16 -11.93 24.47
CA THR A 160 -13.55 -11.19 23.35
C THR A 160 -13.15 -12.14 22.21
N GLN A 161 -12.56 -13.29 22.54
CA GLN A 161 -12.24 -14.32 21.53
C GLN A 161 -13.49 -14.76 20.76
N ASN A 162 -14.61 -14.99 21.44
CA ASN A 162 -15.87 -15.37 20.78
C ASN A 162 -16.46 -14.23 19.94
N LEU A 163 -16.38 -12.98 20.42
CA LEU A 163 -16.79 -11.80 19.63
C LEU A 163 -15.99 -11.69 18.34
N ILE A 164 -14.67 -11.88 18.40
CA ILE A 164 -13.80 -11.88 17.21
C ILE A 164 -14.26 -12.94 16.21
N LEU A 165 -14.53 -14.17 16.66
CA LEU A 165 -14.98 -15.24 15.78
C LEU A 165 -16.33 -14.93 15.11
N HIS A 166 -17.27 -14.33 15.82
CA HIS A 166 -18.55 -13.88 15.24
C HIS A 166 -18.35 -12.73 14.24
N SER A 167 -17.47 -11.76 14.57
CA SER A 167 -17.15 -10.65 13.68
C SER A 167 -16.52 -11.13 12.37
N LEU A 168 -15.58 -12.07 12.45
CA LEU A 168 -14.92 -12.67 11.29
C LEU A 168 -15.88 -13.50 10.43
N HIS A 169 -16.84 -14.20 11.05
CA HIS A 169 -17.92 -14.87 10.33
C HIS A 169 -18.74 -13.86 9.52
N ASN A 170 -19.17 -12.76 10.15
CA ASN A 170 -19.95 -11.73 9.48
C ASN A 170 -19.17 -11.06 8.36
N ALA A 171 -17.90 -10.71 8.59
CA ALA A 171 -17.02 -10.14 7.56
C ALA A 171 -16.85 -11.10 6.37
N THR A 172 -16.62 -12.39 6.64
CA THR A 172 -16.52 -13.43 5.59
C THR A 172 -17.82 -13.55 4.79
N LYS A 173 -18.98 -13.46 5.46
CA LYS A 173 -20.29 -13.45 4.79
C LYS A 173 -20.54 -12.18 3.98
N GLY A 174 -20.16 -11.01 4.51
CA GLY A 174 -20.23 -9.74 3.79
C GLY A 174 -19.36 -9.71 2.54
N ASP A 175 -18.20 -10.37 2.58
CA ASP A 175 -17.34 -10.52 1.40
C ASP A 175 -17.98 -11.38 0.28
N GLU A 176 -19.00 -12.20 0.57
CA GLU A 176 -19.78 -12.88 -0.47
C GLU A 176 -20.55 -11.88 -1.36
N TYR A 177 -20.75 -10.63 -0.91
CA TYR A 177 -21.45 -9.57 -1.66
C TYR A 177 -20.50 -8.84 -2.63
N ARG A 178 -19.21 -9.17 -2.60
CA ARG A 178 -18.18 -8.59 -3.46
C ARG A 178 -17.92 -9.50 -4.66
N PHE A 179 -18.43 -9.10 -5.81
CA PHE A 179 -18.41 -9.89 -7.06
C PHE A 179 -17.75 -9.16 -8.24
N GLY A 180 -17.21 -7.95 -8.03
CA GLY A 180 -16.51 -7.18 -9.05
C GLY A 180 -17.42 -6.63 -10.15
N HIS A 181 -17.29 -5.34 -10.44
CA HIS A 181 -18.08 -4.63 -11.43
C HIS A 181 -17.23 -3.56 -12.15
N LEU A 182 -17.59 -3.26 -13.40
CA LEU A 182 -16.90 -2.24 -14.20
C LEU A 182 -17.34 -0.81 -13.87
N ASP A 183 -18.58 -0.62 -13.44
CA ASP A 183 -19.08 0.65 -12.91
C ASP A 183 -18.34 1.02 -11.61
N LYS A 184 -17.63 2.15 -11.63
CA LYS A 184 -16.87 2.71 -10.51
C LYS A 184 -17.71 3.05 -9.26
N THR A 185 -19.03 3.05 -9.38
CA THR A 185 -19.95 3.27 -8.25
C THR A 185 -20.37 1.98 -7.56
N LYS A 186 -19.86 0.83 -8.02
CA LYS A 186 -20.13 -0.52 -7.50
C LYS A 186 -18.84 -1.20 -7.04
N ASP A 187 -18.98 -2.38 -6.42
CA ASP A 187 -17.82 -3.17 -5.97
C ASP A 187 -16.92 -3.53 -7.14
N ASN A 188 -15.60 -3.52 -6.94
CA ASN A 188 -14.60 -3.84 -7.97
C ASN A 188 -13.71 -5.02 -7.56
N LEU A 189 -14.14 -5.87 -6.62
CA LEU A 189 -13.30 -6.96 -6.12
C LEU A 189 -13.24 -8.13 -7.11
N TYR A 190 -12.20 -8.11 -7.92
CA TYR A 190 -11.77 -9.23 -8.75
C TYR A 190 -10.54 -9.93 -8.14
N PRO A 191 -10.27 -11.21 -8.46
CA PRO A 191 -9.01 -11.87 -8.05
C PRO A 191 -7.74 -11.08 -8.42
N SER A 192 -7.80 -10.29 -9.50
CA SER A 192 -6.76 -9.35 -9.96
C SER A 192 -6.57 -8.13 -9.07
N TYR A 193 -7.52 -7.81 -8.18
CA TYR A 193 -7.37 -6.70 -7.23
C TYR A 193 -6.32 -6.95 -6.15
N SER A 194 -5.48 -7.98 -6.30
CA SER A 194 -4.27 -8.24 -5.50
C SER A 194 -4.52 -8.14 -4.00
N ASN A 195 -4.28 -6.99 -3.37
CA ASN A 195 -4.28 -6.87 -1.91
C ASN A 195 -5.61 -7.22 -1.20
N PRO A 196 -6.80 -6.65 -1.51
CA PRO A 196 -8.01 -7.02 -0.78
C PRO A 196 -8.45 -8.44 -1.15
N SER A 197 -8.14 -8.90 -2.37
CA SER A 197 -8.42 -10.26 -2.82
C SER A 197 -7.61 -11.31 -2.06
N ILE A 198 -6.31 -11.08 -1.85
CA ILE A 198 -5.43 -11.96 -1.07
C ILE A 198 -5.91 -12.01 0.39
N MET A 199 -6.27 -10.87 0.97
CA MET A 199 -6.79 -10.79 2.34
C MET A 199 -8.16 -11.49 2.47
N ARG A 200 -9.08 -11.33 1.51
CA ARG A 200 -10.37 -12.04 1.49
C ARG A 200 -10.18 -13.55 1.53
N ALA A 201 -9.31 -14.08 0.66
CA ALA A 201 -9.06 -15.52 0.60
C ALA A 201 -8.52 -16.04 1.95
N PHE A 202 -7.59 -15.28 2.56
CA PHE A 202 -7.03 -15.60 3.86
C PHE A 202 -8.10 -15.64 4.96
N VAL A 203 -8.87 -14.55 5.12
CA VAL A 203 -9.87 -14.43 6.18
C VAL A 203 -10.95 -15.49 6.03
N SER A 204 -11.45 -15.72 4.82
CA SER A 204 -12.46 -16.76 4.56
C SER A 204 -11.94 -18.16 4.86
N GLY A 205 -10.73 -18.49 4.39
CA GLY A 205 -10.13 -19.80 4.60
C GLY A 205 -9.80 -20.07 6.07
N TRP A 206 -9.27 -19.08 6.78
CA TRP A 206 -8.97 -19.18 8.21
C TRP A 206 -10.25 -19.30 9.05
N THR A 207 -11.24 -18.43 8.79
CA THR A 207 -12.50 -18.38 9.55
C THR A 207 -13.30 -19.66 9.38
N GLY A 208 -13.44 -20.15 8.15
CA GLY A 208 -14.14 -21.41 7.87
C GLY A 208 -13.53 -22.58 8.65
N ARG A 209 -12.20 -22.68 8.71
CA ARG A 209 -11.51 -23.73 9.46
C ARG A 209 -11.73 -23.58 10.96
N ARG A 210 -11.58 -22.35 11.47
CA ARG A 210 -11.71 -22.06 12.90
C ARG A 210 -13.11 -22.34 13.45
N LEU A 211 -14.13 -22.18 12.60
CA LEU A 211 -15.54 -22.44 12.92
C LEU A 211 -16.04 -23.81 12.46
N ASN A 212 -15.19 -24.62 11.81
CA ASN A 212 -15.57 -25.87 11.17
C ASN A 212 -16.71 -25.71 10.13
N ASP A 213 -16.76 -24.56 9.45
CA ASP A 213 -17.64 -24.27 8.32
C ASP A 213 -16.94 -24.68 7.01
N ARG A 214 -17.43 -25.78 6.43
CA ARG A 214 -16.89 -26.33 5.18
C ARG A 214 -17.11 -25.40 3.98
N ASN A 215 -18.22 -24.68 3.91
CA ASN A 215 -18.54 -23.83 2.77
C ASN A 215 -17.62 -22.61 2.75
N MET A 216 -17.43 -21.94 3.89
CA MET A 216 -16.48 -20.84 4.01
C MET A 216 -15.04 -21.27 3.70
N THR A 217 -14.66 -22.45 4.21
CA THR A 217 -13.34 -23.03 3.96
C THR A 217 -13.12 -23.24 2.46
N VAL A 218 -14.06 -23.92 1.78
CA VAL A 218 -13.97 -24.21 0.34
C VAL A 218 -14.03 -22.93 -0.49
N GLY A 219 -14.86 -21.95 -0.09
CA GLY A 219 -14.96 -20.65 -0.75
C GLY A 219 -13.63 -19.90 -0.73
N GLY A 220 -12.98 -19.81 0.43
CA GLY A 220 -11.67 -19.17 0.58
C GLY A 220 -10.58 -19.87 -0.24
N GLU A 221 -10.52 -21.19 -0.20
CA GLU A 221 -9.54 -21.98 -0.97
C GLU A 221 -9.76 -21.86 -2.49
N LYS A 222 -11.01 -21.85 -2.97
CA LYS A 222 -11.33 -21.67 -4.38
C LYS A 222 -10.94 -20.26 -4.85
N TYR A 223 -11.30 -19.23 -4.10
CA TYR A 223 -10.94 -17.86 -4.44
C TYR A 223 -9.42 -17.65 -4.44
N ALA A 224 -8.70 -18.28 -3.51
CA ALA A 224 -7.24 -18.31 -3.52
C ALA A 224 -6.68 -18.98 -4.78
N GLN A 225 -7.30 -20.07 -5.25
CA GLN A 225 -6.89 -20.74 -6.49
C GLN A 225 -7.02 -19.79 -7.69
N ASP A 226 -8.10 -19.00 -7.79
CA ASP A 226 -8.28 -18.03 -8.88
C ASP A 226 -7.16 -16.96 -8.88
N ILE A 227 -6.74 -16.49 -7.70
CA ILE A 227 -5.59 -15.58 -7.54
C ILE A 227 -4.28 -16.25 -7.96
N ILE A 228 -4.07 -17.51 -7.54
CA ILE A 228 -2.86 -18.28 -7.87
C ILE A 228 -2.77 -18.54 -9.38
N ASP A 229 -3.88 -18.89 -10.03
CA ASP A 229 -3.94 -19.15 -11.46
C ASP A 229 -3.62 -17.88 -12.26
N LEU A 230 -4.17 -16.74 -11.83
CA LEU A 230 -3.82 -15.45 -12.41
C LEU A 230 -2.34 -15.10 -12.23
N PHE A 231 -1.81 -15.27 -11.01
CA PHE A 231 -0.39 -15.06 -10.72
C PHE A 231 0.51 -15.96 -11.58
N ASN A 232 0.12 -17.21 -11.80
CA ASN A 232 0.87 -18.18 -12.60
C ASN A 232 1.04 -17.78 -14.06
N LYS A 233 0.18 -16.89 -14.59
CA LYS A 233 0.31 -16.38 -15.96
C LYS A 233 1.68 -15.74 -16.20
N HIS A 234 2.17 -14.95 -15.24
CA HIS A 234 3.42 -14.17 -15.38
C HIS A 234 4.36 -14.21 -14.16
N ASN A 235 4.02 -15.01 -13.13
CA ASN A 235 4.66 -15.00 -11.82
C ASN A 235 4.73 -13.59 -11.18
N THR A 236 3.67 -12.81 -11.39
CA THR A 236 3.62 -11.39 -11.04
C THR A 236 2.21 -11.04 -10.54
N LEU A 237 2.12 -10.13 -9.57
CA LEU A 237 0.85 -9.57 -9.10
C LEU A 237 0.25 -8.64 -10.16
N SER A 238 -1.07 -8.59 -10.25
CA SER A 238 -1.77 -7.71 -11.20
C SER A 238 -1.57 -6.23 -10.89
N GLU A 239 -1.66 -5.81 -9.62
CA GLU A 239 -1.25 -4.47 -9.17
C GLU A 239 0.29 -4.39 -9.15
N PHE A 240 0.90 -4.30 -10.33
CA PHE A 240 2.34 -4.41 -10.49
C PHE A 240 3.09 -3.24 -9.84
N ASN A 241 4.15 -3.59 -9.09
CA ASN A 241 5.26 -2.73 -8.67
C ASN A 241 4.88 -1.47 -7.87
N SER A 242 3.67 -1.46 -7.31
CA SER A 242 3.11 -0.34 -6.58
C SER A 242 3.71 -0.23 -5.17
N GLY A 243 4.28 0.93 -4.80
CA GLY A 243 4.99 1.09 -3.52
C GLY A 243 4.14 0.80 -2.27
N THR A 244 2.86 1.17 -2.26
CA THR A 244 1.95 0.82 -1.16
C THR A 244 1.32 -0.56 -1.36
N TYR A 245 0.73 -0.81 -2.53
CA TYR A 245 -0.11 -1.99 -2.76
C TYR A 245 0.67 -3.31 -2.89
N THR A 246 1.92 -3.27 -3.38
CA THR A 246 2.82 -4.43 -3.28
C THR A 246 3.09 -4.77 -1.82
N GLY A 247 3.23 -3.76 -0.96
CA GLY A 247 3.44 -3.93 0.47
C GLY A 247 2.27 -4.60 1.18
N VAL A 248 1.03 -4.19 0.90
CA VAL A 248 -0.18 -4.86 1.45
C VAL A 248 -0.33 -6.28 0.87
N SER A 249 -0.04 -6.47 -0.42
CA SER A 249 -0.15 -7.80 -1.04
C SER A 249 0.83 -8.79 -0.41
N LEU A 250 2.07 -8.35 -0.15
CA LEU A 250 3.06 -9.15 0.59
C LEU A 250 2.58 -9.47 2.00
N PHE A 251 2.00 -8.50 2.72
CA PHE A 251 1.37 -8.76 4.03
C PHE A 251 0.41 -9.94 3.96
N GLY A 252 -0.58 -9.88 3.06
CA GLY A 252 -1.56 -10.97 2.89
C GLY A 252 -0.94 -12.32 2.54
N LEU A 253 0.04 -12.36 1.63
CA LEU A 253 0.72 -13.62 1.24
C LEU A 253 1.59 -14.21 2.35
N ILE A 254 2.15 -13.37 3.23
CA ILE A 254 2.88 -13.84 4.41
C ILE A 254 1.89 -14.47 5.41
N LEU A 255 0.68 -13.91 5.56
CA LEU A 255 -0.36 -14.52 6.40
C LEU A 255 -0.78 -15.90 5.88
N TRP A 256 -0.94 -16.05 4.55
CA TRP A 256 -1.18 -17.36 3.92
C TRP A 256 -0.14 -18.40 4.32
N SER A 257 1.12 -17.97 4.39
CA SER A 257 2.25 -18.84 4.73
C SER A 257 2.37 -19.12 6.24
N LYS A 258 1.96 -18.16 7.09
CA LYS A 258 2.19 -18.22 8.54
C LYS A 258 1.06 -18.92 9.30
N TYR A 259 -0.20 -18.66 8.95
CA TYR A 259 -1.35 -18.97 9.81
C TYR A 259 -2.33 -20.01 9.25
N LEU A 260 -2.10 -20.52 8.03
CA LEU A 260 -2.93 -21.56 7.44
C LEU A 260 -2.23 -22.94 7.48
N PRO A 261 -3.01 -24.04 7.62
CA PRO A 261 -2.46 -25.39 7.72
C PRO A 261 -1.82 -25.86 6.40
N LYS A 262 -0.91 -26.84 6.50
CA LYS A 262 -0.10 -27.34 5.36
C LYS A 262 -0.90 -27.86 4.17
N ASP A 263 -2.15 -28.26 4.37
CA ASP A 263 -3.02 -28.78 3.33
C ASP A 263 -3.70 -27.68 2.48
N SER A 264 -3.76 -26.44 2.97
CA SER A 264 -4.29 -25.28 2.24
C SER A 264 -3.52 -24.97 0.95
N VAL A 265 -4.22 -24.61 -0.12
CA VAL A 265 -3.60 -24.16 -1.38
C VAL A 265 -2.82 -22.86 -1.18
N MET A 266 -3.27 -22.03 -0.24
CA MET A 266 -2.62 -20.78 0.15
C MET A 266 -1.27 -21.05 0.79
N THR A 267 -1.18 -21.94 1.79
CA THR A 267 0.09 -22.31 2.43
C THR A 267 1.08 -22.93 1.45
N LYS A 268 0.59 -23.70 0.46
CA LYS A 268 1.42 -24.32 -0.56
C LYS A 268 2.01 -23.33 -1.57
N ASN A 269 1.33 -22.21 -1.83
CA ASN A 269 1.71 -21.26 -2.88
C ASN A 269 2.24 -19.91 -2.37
N GLY A 270 1.80 -19.46 -1.20
CA GLY A 270 2.18 -18.20 -0.57
C GLY A 270 3.70 -17.99 -0.55
N PRO A 271 4.52 -18.95 -0.08
CA PRO A 271 5.98 -18.83 -0.08
C PRO A 271 6.57 -18.49 -1.45
N ARG A 272 6.12 -19.19 -2.51
CA ARG A 272 6.58 -18.96 -3.88
C ARG A 272 6.15 -17.59 -4.39
N MET A 273 4.92 -17.17 -4.11
CA MET A 273 4.41 -15.87 -4.57
C MET A 273 5.16 -14.71 -3.89
N VAL A 274 5.49 -14.83 -2.60
CA VAL A 274 6.37 -13.90 -1.88
C VAL A 274 7.77 -13.87 -2.51
N GLU A 275 8.39 -15.03 -2.72
CA GLU A 275 9.71 -15.13 -3.34
C GLU A 275 9.76 -14.44 -4.71
N ARG A 276 8.80 -14.75 -5.60
CA ARG A 276 8.74 -14.19 -6.95
C ARG A 276 8.50 -12.69 -6.97
N THR A 277 7.64 -12.20 -6.08
CA THR A 277 7.40 -10.76 -5.93
C THR A 277 8.68 -10.05 -5.49
N TRP A 278 9.43 -10.60 -4.52
CA TRP A 278 10.71 -10.03 -4.09
C TRP A 278 11.82 -10.17 -5.14
N ASP A 279 11.83 -11.23 -5.94
CA ASP A 279 12.77 -11.35 -7.06
C ASP A 279 12.58 -10.21 -8.06
N ALA A 280 11.34 -9.82 -8.39
CA ALA A 280 11.05 -8.66 -9.23
C ALA A 280 11.43 -7.34 -8.53
N VAL A 281 10.94 -7.11 -7.30
CA VAL A 281 11.25 -5.89 -6.52
C VAL A 281 12.75 -5.70 -6.36
N SER A 282 13.54 -6.75 -6.13
CA SER A 282 15.00 -6.63 -5.97
C SER A 282 15.76 -6.19 -7.22
N GLN A 283 15.11 -6.20 -8.39
CA GLN A 283 15.64 -5.70 -9.66
C GLN A 283 15.12 -4.30 -9.98
N LEU A 284 14.07 -3.84 -9.29
CA LEU A 284 13.44 -2.53 -9.51
C LEU A 284 13.76 -1.55 -8.38
N TRP A 285 14.08 -2.06 -7.20
CA TRP A 285 14.57 -1.27 -6.07
C TRP A 285 15.96 -0.71 -6.36
N HIS A 286 16.07 0.61 -6.30
CA HIS A 286 17.33 1.32 -6.41
C HIS A 286 17.79 1.78 -5.02
N PRO A 287 18.77 1.11 -4.38
CA PRO A 287 19.17 1.41 -3.00
C PRO A 287 19.84 2.77 -2.82
N GLY A 288 20.49 3.32 -3.85
CA GLY A 288 21.07 4.68 -3.80
C GLY A 288 19.98 5.77 -3.72
N MET A 289 19.05 5.74 -4.67
CA MET A 289 17.88 6.63 -4.72
C MET A 289 16.77 6.30 -3.71
N LYS A 290 16.86 5.15 -3.03
CA LYS A 290 15.84 4.62 -2.10
C LYS A 290 14.44 4.63 -2.70
N ASN A 291 14.32 4.19 -3.94
CA ASN A 291 13.07 4.22 -4.67
C ASN A 291 12.89 2.95 -5.50
N ILE A 292 11.64 2.54 -5.71
CA ILE A 292 11.30 1.45 -6.64
C ILE A 292 11.05 2.08 -8.00
N ALA A 293 11.92 1.81 -8.97
CA ALA A 293 11.79 2.31 -10.33
C ALA A 293 10.45 1.87 -10.95
N GLY A 294 9.82 2.74 -11.74
CA GLY A 294 8.55 2.44 -12.40
C GLY A 294 8.63 1.34 -13.46
N PRO A 295 7.52 1.03 -14.15
CA PRO A 295 6.19 1.66 -14.02
C PRO A 295 5.46 1.23 -12.74
N TRP A 296 4.36 1.93 -12.41
CA TRP A 296 3.52 1.60 -11.26
C TRP A 296 2.04 1.58 -11.65
N ASP A 297 1.38 0.44 -11.43
CA ASP A 297 -0.05 0.31 -11.70
C ASP A 297 -0.89 1.21 -10.77
N ARG A 298 -0.43 1.39 -9.53
CA ARG A 298 -1.07 2.28 -8.57
C ARG A 298 -0.07 2.90 -7.58
N ALA A 299 0.04 4.22 -7.57
CA ALA A 299 0.92 4.93 -6.65
C ALA A 299 0.21 6.11 -5.96
N TYR A 300 0.68 6.44 -4.75
CA TYR A 300 0.28 7.64 -4.01
C TYR A 300 1.30 8.79 -4.12
N GLY A 301 2.45 8.52 -4.74
CA GLY A 301 3.48 9.51 -4.96
C GLY A 301 4.55 8.98 -5.91
N TYR A 302 5.42 9.90 -6.32
CA TYR A 302 6.46 9.65 -7.32
C TYR A 302 7.85 9.45 -6.69
N ASP A 303 8.00 9.84 -5.42
CA ASP A 303 9.23 9.71 -4.66
C ASP A 303 8.97 9.08 -3.28
N MET A 304 9.42 7.84 -3.08
CA MET A 304 9.26 7.12 -1.81
C MET A 304 10.01 7.77 -0.65
N ASN A 305 10.92 8.72 -0.90
CA ASN A 305 11.56 9.52 0.16
C ASN A 305 10.66 10.65 0.66
N ARG A 306 9.56 10.95 -0.04
CA ARG A 306 8.60 12.03 0.27
C ARG A 306 7.20 11.53 0.61
N TYR A 307 6.82 10.34 0.15
CA TYR A 307 5.59 9.67 0.58
C TYR A 307 5.88 8.33 1.26
N LEU A 308 5.15 8.03 2.31
CA LEU A 308 5.30 6.78 3.03
C LEU A 308 4.62 5.67 2.23
N SER A 309 5.41 4.67 1.83
CA SER A 309 4.92 3.46 1.19
C SER A 309 5.12 2.26 2.10
N LEU A 310 4.22 1.28 2.01
CA LEU A 310 4.35 0.06 2.81
C LEU A 310 5.56 -0.78 2.40
N MET A 311 5.99 -0.72 1.15
CA MET A 311 7.26 -1.32 0.75
C MET A 311 8.44 -0.72 1.53
N ALA A 312 8.40 0.56 1.88
CA ALA A 312 9.45 1.17 2.68
C ALA A 312 9.48 0.62 4.12
N LEU A 313 8.34 0.24 4.70
CA LEU A 313 8.28 -0.47 5.99
C LEU A 313 8.88 -1.88 5.91
N TRP A 314 8.60 -2.63 4.82
CA TRP A 314 9.26 -3.92 4.60
C TRP A 314 10.78 -3.77 4.40
N LEU A 315 11.21 -2.76 3.64
CA LEU A 315 12.63 -2.47 3.46
C LEU A 315 13.30 -2.07 4.78
N TRP A 316 12.60 -1.38 5.68
CA TRP A 316 13.09 -1.10 7.03
C TRP A 316 13.37 -2.40 7.77
N THR A 317 12.42 -3.34 7.86
CA THR A 317 12.66 -4.58 8.60
C THR A 317 13.84 -5.39 8.01
N LEU A 318 14.01 -5.36 6.69
CA LEU A 318 15.05 -6.12 5.98
C LEU A 318 16.44 -5.46 5.96
N THR A 319 16.51 -4.14 5.81
CA THR A 319 17.78 -3.41 5.56
C THR A 319 18.08 -2.30 6.57
N GLY A 320 17.15 -2.01 7.48
CA GLY A 320 17.23 -0.92 8.47
C GLY A 320 16.61 0.38 7.96
N LYS A 321 16.19 1.25 8.89
CA LYS A 321 15.51 2.52 8.59
C LYS A 321 16.28 3.38 7.59
N GLU A 322 17.57 3.59 7.86
CA GLU A 322 18.44 4.46 7.05
C GLU A 322 18.69 3.96 5.63
N SER A 323 18.50 2.67 5.36
CA SER A 323 18.62 2.07 4.02
C SER A 323 17.27 1.91 3.31
N SER A 324 16.18 2.17 4.03
CA SER A 324 14.83 2.23 3.46
C SER A 324 14.54 3.62 2.88
N SER A 325 13.32 3.83 2.38
CA SER A 325 12.84 5.15 1.94
C SER A 325 12.26 6.02 3.06
N LEU A 326 12.26 5.55 4.31
CA LEU A 326 11.73 6.34 5.42
C LEU A 326 12.69 7.46 5.79
N THR A 327 12.14 8.64 6.02
CA THR A 327 12.88 9.75 6.60
C THR A 327 13.05 9.53 8.12
N SER A 328 13.84 10.38 8.76
CA SER A 328 13.95 10.39 10.22
C SER A 328 12.61 10.69 10.92
N HIS A 329 11.69 11.37 10.22
CA HIS A 329 10.37 11.78 10.72
C HIS A 329 9.25 11.28 9.78
N PRO A 330 8.90 9.98 9.78
CA PRO A 330 7.87 9.41 8.90
C PRO A 330 6.52 10.17 8.93
N GLN A 331 6.16 10.76 10.07
CA GLN A 331 4.91 11.47 10.29
C GLN A 331 4.72 12.76 9.48
N VAL A 332 5.77 13.29 8.84
CA VAL A 332 5.67 14.49 7.97
C VAL A 332 5.61 14.13 6.48
N MET A 333 5.74 12.85 6.15
CA MET A 333 5.66 12.39 4.76
C MET A 333 4.21 12.43 4.27
N SER A 334 4.01 12.57 2.96
CA SER A 334 2.71 12.29 2.35
C SER A 334 2.29 10.85 2.66
N HIS A 335 0.97 10.61 2.77
CA HIS A 335 0.43 9.27 3.05
C HIS A 335 0.95 8.64 4.36
N MET A 336 1.35 9.44 5.35
CA MET A 336 1.96 8.97 6.60
C MET A 336 1.09 8.04 7.46
N ALA A 337 -0.24 8.03 7.26
CA ALA A 337 -1.14 7.12 7.97
C ALA A 337 -0.75 5.64 7.80
N ASP A 338 -0.09 5.29 6.69
CA ASP A 338 0.46 3.96 6.45
C ASP A 338 1.52 3.55 7.49
N TYR A 339 2.08 4.49 8.26
CA TYR A 339 3.03 4.15 9.34
C TYR A 339 2.40 3.27 10.43
N ALA A 340 1.07 3.32 10.58
CA ALA A 340 0.33 2.52 11.55
C ALA A 340 0.40 1.00 11.27
N TRP A 341 0.86 0.58 10.09
CA TRP A 341 1.16 -0.82 9.77
C TRP A 341 2.39 -1.38 10.49
N GLY A 342 3.24 -0.51 11.05
CA GLY A 342 4.53 -0.87 11.66
C GLY A 342 4.47 -2.08 12.59
N PRO A 343 3.54 -2.16 13.56
CA PRO A 343 3.45 -3.30 14.47
C PRO A 343 3.13 -4.62 13.77
N LEU A 344 2.25 -4.59 12.77
CA LEU A 344 1.87 -5.78 11.99
C LEU A 344 3.06 -6.32 11.20
N PHE A 345 3.80 -5.42 10.55
CA PHE A 345 4.95 -5.81 9.71
C PHE A 345 6.10 -6.32 10.58
N ALA A 346 6.37 -5.67 11.71
CA ALA A 346 7.38 -6.10 12.67
C ALA A 346 7.11 -7.52 13.22
N ALA A 347 5.85 -7.85 13.50
CA ALA A 347 5.45 -9.20 13.97
C ALA A 347 5.57 -10.30 12.89
N LEU A 348 5.58 -9.91 11.61
CA LEU A 348 5.71 -10.84 10.49
C LEU A 348 7.15 -11.00 9.99
N ASP A 349 8.05 -10.08 10.36
CA ASP A 349 9.45 -10.01 9.90
C ASP A 349 10.17 -11.37 9.89
N LYS A 350 10.12 -12.11 11.00
CA LYS A 350 10.81 -13.41 11.11
C LYS A 350 10.30 -14.45 10.12
N THR A 351 9.00 -14.46 9.83
CA THR A 351 8.42 -15.35 8.82
C THR A 351 8.77 -14.83 7.44
N HIS A 352 8.59 -13.53 7.22
CA HIS A 352 8.88 -12.87 5.95
C HIS A 352 10.32 -13.11 5.47
N GLN A 353 11.32 -12.87 6.32
CA GLN A 353 12.74 -13.09 5.99
C GLN A 353 13.05 -14.54 5.55
N LYS A 354 12.34 -15.54 6.08
CA LYS A 354 12.54 -16.95 5.68
C LYS A 354 12.02 -17.24 4.26
N LEU A 355 11.09 -16.44 3.77
CA LEU A 355 10.50 -16.60 2.45
C LEU A 355 11.31 -15.88 1.35
N ILE A 356 12.29 -15.05 1.73
CA ILE A 356 13.11 -14.30 0.78
C ILE A 356 14.47 -14.99 0.60
N PRO A 357 14.87 -15.32 -0.65
CA PRO A 357 16.19 -15.87 -0.90
C PRO A 357 17.31 -14.92 -0.45
N LYS A 358 18.39 -15.48 0.13
CA LYS A 358 19.58 -14.69 0.54
C LYS A 358 20.18 -13.86 -0.60
N LYS A 359 20.09 -14.33 -1.85
CA LYS A 359 20.54 -13.59 -3.04
C LYS A 359 19.75 -12.30 -3.25
N THR A 360 18.45 -12.35 -2.98
CA THR A 360 17.49 -11.26 -3.18
C THR A 360 17.72 -10.20 -2.10
N LEU A 361 17.89 -10.61 -0.85
CA LEU A 361 18.25 -9.71 0.26
C LEU A 361 19.53 -8.91 0.00
N ARG A 362 20.59 -9.53 -0.57
CA ARG A 362 21.84 -8.83 -0.87
C ARG A 362 21.69 -7.70 -1.88
N LYS A 363 20.76 -7.81 -2.83
CA LYS A 363 20.50 -6.77 -3.84
C LYS A 363 19.85 -5.53 -3.22
N LEU A 364 19.14 -5.67 -2.09
CA LEU A 364 18.42 -4.57 -1.46
C LEU A 364 19.35 -3.54 -0.82
N SER A 365 20.57 -3.92 -0.46
CA SER A 365 21.50 -3.05 0.28
C SER A 365 22.48 -2.27 -0.61
N LYS A 366 22.72 -2.70 -1.86
CA LYS A 366 23.69 -2.05 -2.75
C LYS A 366 23.31 -2.23 -4.21
N PHE A 367 23.45 -1.15 -5.00
CA PHE A 367 23.19 -1.20 -6.42
C PHE A 367 24.19 -2.12 -7.11
N GLN A 368 23.70 -3.03 -7.95
CA GLN A 368 24.51 -4.11 -8.53
C GLN A 368 25.07 -3.77 -9.93
N GLY A 369 24.99 -2.50 -10.32
CA GLY A 369 25.38 -2.02 -11.65
C GLY A 369 24.19 -1.89 -12.60
N GLU A 370 24.47 -1.27 -13.74
CA GLU A 370 23.48 -1.01 -14.78
C GLU A 370 22.83 -2.31 -15.28
N HIS A 371 21.50 -2.32 -15.38
CA HIS A 371 20.76 -3.48 -15.85
C HIS A 371 19.38 -3.12 -16.40
N THR A 372 18.70 -4.10 -16.98
CA THR A 372 17.33 -3.98 -17.47
C THR A 372 16.48 -5.10 -16.92
N PHE A 373 15.38 -4.75 -16.27
CA PHE A 373 14.30 -5.65 -15.91
C PHE A 373 13.31 -5.77 -17.08
N GLN A 374 12.84 -6.99 -17.32
CA GLN A 374 11.73 -7.28 -18.24
C GLN A 374 10.74 -8.21 -17.55
N GLY A 375 9.46 -7.92 -17.70
CA GLY A 375 8.39 -8.69 -17.08
C GLY A 375 7.04 -8.44 -17.74
N SER A 376 6.00 -9.10 -17.22
CA SER A 376 4.63 -8.93 -17.68
C SER A 376 3.66 -8.95 -16.51
N ALA A 377 2.57 -8.22 -16.65
CA ALA A 377 1.45 -8.22 -15.72
C ALA A 377 0.13 -8.40 -16.48
N TYR A 378 -0.93 -8.77 -15.78
CA TYR A 378 -2.26 -8.89 -16.35
C TYR A 378 -3.33 -8.64 -15.30
N TYR A 379 -4.22 -7.70 -15.58
CA TYR A 379 -5.26 -7.23 -14.68
C TYR A 379 -6.66 -7.36 -15.31
N PRO A 380 -7.21 -8.58 -15.41
CA PRO A 380 -8.57 -8.77 -15.90
C PRO A 380 -9.59 -8.21 -14.89
N PRO A 381 -10.77 -7.74 -15.34
CA PRO A 381 -11.22 -7.66 -16.74
C PRO A 381 -10.76 -6.37 -17.46
N PHE A 382 -9.94 -5.53 -16.82
CA PHE A 382 -9.57 -4.23 -17.36
C PHE A 382 -8.58 -4.31 -18.52
N ASP A 383 -7.63 -5.23 -18.41
CA ASP A 383 -6.66 -5.52 -19.45
C ASP A 383 -7.26 -6.43 -20.53
N THR A 384 -7.16 -6.02 -21.80
CA THR A 384 -7.52 -6.86 -22.96
C THR A 384 -6.35 -7.75 -23.40
N ALA A 385 -5.12 -7.35 -23.05
CA ALA A 385 -3.88 -8.07 -23.32
C ALA A 385 -2.94 -8.03 -22.10
N SER A 386 -1.94 -8.90 -22.07
CA SER A 386 -0.91 -8.80 -21.01
C SER A 386 -0.06 -7.56 -21.22
N ARG A 387 0.26 -6.85 -20.14
CA ARG A 387 1.14 -5.71 -20.17
C ARG A 387 2.59 -6.17 -20.32
N ASN A 388 3.38 -5.45 -21.11
CA ASN A 388 4.80 -5.71 -21.27
C ASN A 388 5.60 -4.62 -20.57
N ILE A 389 6.37 -5.00 -19.55
CA ILE A 389 7.11 -4.08 -18.70
C ILE A 389 8.59 -4.13 -19.08
N THR A 390 9.22 -2.96 -19.20
CA THR A 390 10.67 -2.83 -19.30
C THR A 390 11.14 -1.67 -18.43
N THR A 391 12.14 -1.93 -17.59
CA THR A 391 12.75 -0.91 -16.73
C THR A 391 14.26 -1.01 -16.83
N TRP A 392 14.90 0.05 -17.29
CA TRP A 392 16.34 0.22 -17.30
C TRP A 392 16.78 1.03 -16.07
N LEU A 393 17.82 0.59 -15.39
CA LEU A 393 18.39 1.23 -14.22
C LEU A 393 19.90 1.43 -14.42
N SER A 394 20.36 2.65 -14.18
CA SER A 394 21.77 3.03 -14.01
C SER A 394 21.97 3.57 -12.58
N GLU A 395 23.19 4.04 -12.26
CA GLU A 395 23.54 4.50 -10.91
C GLU A 395 22.73 5.73 -10.44
N ASP A 396 22.40 6.65 -11.36
CA ASP A 396 21.72 7.91 -11.02
C ASP A 396 20.49 8.18 -11.91
N LEU A 397 20.09 7.26 -12.78
CA LEU A 397 18.93 7.40 -13.67
C LEU A 397 18.22 6.05 -13.85
N THR A 398 16.90 6.04 -13.68
CA THR A 398 16.03 4.91 -13.98
C THR A 398 14.95 5.32 -14.98
N ILE A 399 14.61 4.42 -15.91
CA ILE A 399 13.56 4.61 -16.92
C ILE A 399 12.74 3.33 -16.97
N GLY A 400 11.47 3.41 -16.61
CA GLY A 400 10.55 2.28 -16.61
C GLY A 400 9.27 2.60 -17.35
N ALA A 401 8.79 1.67 -18.16
CA ALA A 401 7.49 1.79 -18.81
C ALA A 401 6.82 0.44 -19.03
N GLU A 402 5.50 0.47 -19.15
CA GLU A 402 4.69 -0.65 -19.60
C GLU A 402 3.89 -0.31 -20.86
N SER A 403 3.81 -1.30 -21.76
CA SER A 403 2.85 -1.29 -22.85
C SER A 403 1.57 -1.97 -22.38
N TYR A 404 0.43 -1.32 -22.58
CA TYR A 404 -0.88 -1.80 -22.13
C TYR A 404 -1.95 -1.61 -23.21
N ASP A 405 -3.02 -2.39 -23.09
CA ASP A 405 -4.27 -2.27 -23.84
C ASP A 405 -5.41 -2.55 -22.84
N GLU A 406 -6.16 -1.51 -22.50
CA GLU A 406 -7.15 -1.48 -21.45
C GLU A 406 -8.52 -1.05 -21.98
N ILE A 407 -9.58 -1.35 -21.23
CA ILE A 407 -10.95 -0.93 -21.58
C ILE A 407 -11.35 0.44 -20.98
N VAL A 408 -10.46 1.06 -20.19
CA VAL A 408 -10.72 2.30 -19.47
C VAL A 408 -9.42 3.05 -19.24
N ILE A 409 -9.46 4.38 -19.25
CA ILE A 409 -8.30 5.23 -18.96
C ILE A 409 -7.98 5.19 -17.46
N GLY A 410 -6.68 5.12 -17.13
CA GLY A 410 -6.21 5.13 -15.74
C GLY A 410 -6.23 3.75 -15.08
N GLY A 411 -6.30 2.69 -15.89
CA GLY A 411 -6.24 1.32 -15.45
C GLY A 411 -7.39 0.88 -14.54
N PRO A 412 -7.21 -0.25 -13.84
CA PRO A 412 -8.20 -0.84 -12.93
C PRO A 412 -8.69 0.10 -11.82
N SER A 413 -7.84 1.05 -11.41
CA SER A 413 -8.20 2.08 -10.43
C SER A 413 -9.15 3.15 -11.00
N GLN A 414 -9.33 3.18 -12.33
CA GLN A 414 -10.07 4.20 -13.08
C GLN A 414 -9.63 5.61 -12.69
N SER A 415 -8.32 5.79 -12.47
CA SER A 415 -7.72 6.98 -11.91
C SER A 415 -6.34 7.24 -12.52
N GLN A 416 -6.32 8.19 -13.46
CA GLN A 416 -5.09 8.64 -14.13
C GLN A 416 -4.03 9.15 -13.14
N GLY A 417 -4.47 9.79 -12.03
CA GLY A 417 -3.56 10.29 -11.01
C GLY A 417 -2.90 9.23 -10.14
N SER A 418 -3.30 7.96 -10.25
CA SER A 418 -2.62 6.85 -9.57
C SER A 418 -1.93 5.88 -10.53
N PHE A 419 -2.28 5.88 -11.81
CA PHE A 419 -1.70 4.99 -12.81
C PHE A 419 -0.51 5.66 -13.50
N ASN A 420 0.68 5.07 -13.37
CA ASN A 420 1.94 5.66 -13.82
C ASN A 420 2.66 4.70 -14.78
N PRO A 421 2.22 4.61 -16.04
CA PRO A 421 2.67 3.59 -16.98
C PRO A 421 4.04 3.88 -17.60
N ALA A 422 4.56 5.10 -17.46
CA ALA A 422 5.93 5.43 -17.84
C ALA A 422 6.50 6.43 -16.82
N VAL A 423 7.67 6.12 -16.29
CA VAL A 423 8.31 6.83 -15.19
C VAL A 423 9.81 6.90 -15.44
N VAL A 424 10.38 8.08 -15.22
CA VAL A 424 11.81 8.34 -15.15
C VAL A 424 12.09 8.90 -13.78
N GLN A 425 13.15 8.43 -13.13
CA GLN A 425 13.62 9.01 -11.86
C GLN A 425 15.12 9.22 -11.96
N TRP A 426 15.64 10.27 -11.35
CA TRP A 426 17.07 10.51 -11.29
C TRP A 426 17.48 11.24 -10.02
N ASN A 427 18.75 11.10 -9.69
CA ASN A 427 19.39 11.86 -8.63
C ASN A 427 19.89 13.20 -9.19
N THR A 428 19.36 14.31 -8.68
CA THR A 428 19.80 15.67 -9.07
C THR A 428 21.12 16.08 -8.40
N GLY A 429 21.58 15.32 -7.41
CA GLY A 429 22.66 15.67 -6.49
C GLY A 429 22.16 16.19 -5.14
N ASP A 430 20.96 16.79 -5.09
CA ASP A 430 20.33 17.28 -3.85
C ASP A 430 19.07 16.49 -3.48
N GLU A 431 18.30 16.08 -4.49
CA GLU A 431 17.01 15.39 -4.35
C GLU A 431 16.79 14.34 -5.45
N ILE A 432 15.85 13.41 -5.23
CA ILE A 432 15.34 12.52 -6.28
C ILE A 432 14.20 13.22 -7.00
N SER A 433 14.34 13.41 -8.31
CA SER A 433 13.29 13.98 -9.15
C SER A 433 12.71 12.92 -10.09
N PHE A 434 11.61 13.27 -10.75
CA PHE A 434 10.82 12.35 -11.55
C PHE A 434 10.20 13.03 -12.77
N ILE A 435 9.97 12.21 -13.81
CA ILE A 435 9.06 12.49 -14.93
C ILE A 435 8.10 11.31 -15.02
N SER A 436 6.79 11.55 -15.04
CA SER A 436 5.79 10.50 -15.25
C SER A 436 4.80 10.86 -16.33
N LEU A 437 4.46 9.92 -17.20
CA LEU A 437 3.39 10.09 -18.18
C LEU A 437 2.04 10.11 -17.47
N TYR A 438 1.28 11.20 -17.62
CA TYR A 438 -0.13 11.23 -17.25
C TYR A 438 -0.95 10.53 -18.36
N PRO A 439 -1.56 9.36 -18.09
CA PRO A 439 -2.19 8.56 -19.15
C PRO A 439 -3.47 9.23 -19.65
N THR A 440 -3.62 9.37 -20.96
CA THR A 440 -4.80 9.99 -21.62
C THR A 440 -5.48 9.06 -22.62
N GLU A 441 -4.91 7.88 -22.85
CA GLU A 441 -5.34 6.92 -23.86
C GLU A 441 -5.48 5.53 -23.24
N MET A 442 -6.31 4.68 -23.84
CA MET A 442 -6.57 3.31 -23.36
C MET A 442 -5.51 2.30 -23.81
N ALA A 443 -4.60 2.69 -24.71
CA ALA A 443 -3.51 1.83 -25.14
C ALA A 443 -2.22 2.63 -25.29
N LEU A 444 -1.12 2.04 -24.81
CA LEU A 444 0.23 2.58 -24.92
C LEU A 444 1.17 1.49 -25.42
N GLN A 445 2.01 1.84 -26.39
CA GLN A 445 3.18 1.04 -26.77
C GLN A 445 4.42 1.82 -26.35
N SER A 446 5.25 1.18 -25.54
CA SER A 446 6.44 1.77 -24.93
C SER A 446 7.69 0.99 -25.31
N ARG A 447 8.80 1.71 -25.50
CA ARG A 447 10.12 1.12 -25.65
C ARG A 447 11.12 1.86 -24.76
N VAL A 448 11.77 1.09 -23.90
CA VAL A 448 12.83 1.58 -23.01
C VAL A 448 14.18 1.09 -23.52
N LYS A 449 15.14 2.00 -23.61
CA LYS A 449 16.56 1.74 -23.89
C LYS A 449 17.41 2.57 -22.91
N PRO A 450 18.72 2.27 -22.76
CA PRO A 450 19.60 3.13 -21.99
C PRO A 450 19.44 4.59 -22.40
N SER A 451 19.10 5.44 -21.42
CA SER A 451 18.89 6.88 -21.60
C SER A 451 17.84 7.28 -22.65
N LYS A 452 16.87 6.41 -22.99
CA LYS A 452 15.83 6.73 -23.98
C LYS A 452 14.50 6.05 -23.68
N LEU A 453 13.43 6.84 -23.80
CA LEU A 453 12.04 6.38 -23.71
C LEU A 453 11.30 6.75 -25.00
N SER A 454 10.70 5.77 -25.69
CA SER A 454 9.79 6.00 -26.82
C SER A 454 8.39 5.56 -26.44
N LEU A 455 7.39 6.39 -26.72
CA LEU A 455 5.98 6.18 -26.40
C LEU A 455 5.13 6.40 -27.64
N SER A 456 4.08 5.60 -27.81
CA SER A 456 3.10 5.78 -28.88
C SER A 456 1.71 5.30 -28.47
N TYR A 457 0.67 5.94 -28.99
CA TYR A 457 -0.73 5.62 -28.70
C TYR A 457 -1.38 4.91 -29.89
N PRO A 458 -1.51 3.57 -29.89
CA PRO A 458 -2.05 2.83 -31.03
C PRO A 458 -3.46 3.25 -31.46
N TYR A 459 -4.29 3.69 -30.50
CA TYR A 459 -5.65 4.18 -30.73
C TYR A 459 -5.72 5.72 -30.78
N GLY A 460 -4.59 6.40 -30.62
CA GLY A 460 -4.51 7.85 -30.64
C GLY A 460 -4.69 8.43 -32.03
N ASN A 461 -4.93 9.73 -32.09
CA ASN A 461 -5.13 10.49 -33.32
C ASN A 461 -4.70 11.95 -33.13
N ALA A 462 -5.12 12.86 -34.01
CA ALA A 462 -4.79 14.29 -33.94
C ALA A 462 -5.26 15.00 -32.64
N SER A 463 -6.20 14.41 -31.88
CA SER A 463 -6.63 14.93 -30.57
C SER A 463 -5.80 14.41 -29.39
N SER A 464 -4.91 13.45 -29.61
CA SER A 464 -4.10 12.87 -28.52
C SER A 464 -3.11 13.89 -27.98
N VAL A 465 -2.77 13.75 -26.70
CA VAL A 465 -1.79 14.60 -26.01
C VAL A 465 -0.88 13.75 -25.14
N PHE A 466 0.40 14.12 -25.08
CA PHE A 466 1.36 13.55 -24.14
C PHE A 466 1.62 14.58 -23.04
N THR A 467 1.18 14.28 -21.81
CA THR A 467 1.41 15.12 -20.65
C THR A 467 2.41 14.44 -19.72
N PHE A 468 3.47 15.16 -19.38
CA PHE A 468 4.51 14.70 -18.47
C PHE A 468 4.47 15.50 -17.17
N VAL A 469 4.21 14.78 -16.08
CA VAL A 469 4.28 15.27 -14.70
C VAL A 469 5.75 15.28 -14.29
N VAL A 470 6.31 16.45 -14.01
CA VAL A 470 7.72 16.66 -13.70
C VAL A 470 7.88 17.23 -12.30
N GLY A 471 8.79 16.65 -11.50
CA GLY A 471 9.03 17.08 -10.12
C GLY A 471 9.38 18.58 -9.99
N THR A 472 9.18 19.12 -8.79
CA THR A 472 9.71 20.43 -8.39
C THR A 472 11.23 20.35 -8.19
N PHE A 473 11.90 21.51 -8.19
CA PHE A 473 13.35 21.57 -7.93
C PHE A 473 13.72 22.66 -6.93
N GLU A 474 14.52 22.32 -5.91
CA GLU A 474 14.87 23.25 -4.83
C GLU A 474 15.65 24.48 -5.32
N LYS A 475 16.70 24.27 -6.14
CA LYS A 475 17.55 25.36 -6.65
C LYS A 475 16.95 26.14 -7.82
N LYS A 476 15.81 25.68 -8.38
CA LYS A 476 15.16 26.25 -9.58
C LYS A 476 13.67 25.98 -9.52
N ARG A 477 13.01 26.66 -8.57
CA ARG A 477 11.57 26.46 -8.30
C ARG A 477 10.69 26.85 -9.48
N THR A 478 11.01 27.94 -10.16
CA THR A 478 10.32 28.39 -11.36
C THR A 478 10.96 27.76 -12.59
N VAL A 479 10.28 26.75 -13.14
CA VAL A 479 10.63 26.11 -14.40
C VAL A 479 9.93 26.87 -15.52
N ALA A 480 10.67 27.32 -16.53
CA ALA A 480 10.13 27.95 -17.73
C ALA A 480 10.31 27.08 -18.98
N SER A 481 11.21 26.10 -18.94
CA SER A 481 11.44 25.14 -20.02
C SER A 481 12.18 23.90 -19.54
N TRP A 482 12.36 22.90 -20.42
CA TRP A 482 13.22 21.73 -20.15
C TRP A 482 14.66 22.11 -19.78
N ALA A 483 15.17 23.28 -20.20
CA ALA A 483 16.52 23.72 -19.83
C ALA A 483 16.64 24.10 -18.34
N ASP A 484 15.52 24.28 -17.65
CA ASP A 484 15.48 24.56 -16.20
C ASP A 484 15.36 23.29 -15.35
N VAL A 485 15.17 22.11 -15.96
CA VAL A 485 15.18 20.81 -15.27
C VAL A 485 16.59 20.52 -14.76
N GLN A 486 16.70 20.19 -13.46
CA GLN A 486 18.00 20.03 -12.82
C GLN A 486 18.56 18.63 -12.96
N GLY A 487 19.87 18.52 -13.18
CA GLY A 487 20.61 17.25 -13.24
C GLY A 487 20.30 16.36 -14.45
N LEU A 488 19.40 16.79 -15.34
CA LEU A 488 18.96 15.99 -16.48
C LEU A 488 18.66 16.88 -17.69
N GLU A 489 19.41 16.67 -18.78
CA GLU A 489 19.07 17.19 -20.09
C GLU A 489 18.01 16.28 -20.73
N VAL A 490 16.89 16.87 -21.16
CA VAL A 490 15.78 16.14 -21.82
C VAL A 490 15.60 16.68 -23.23
N LYS A 491 15.79 15.81 -24.23
CA LYS A 491 15.50 16.11 -25.63
C LYS A 491 14.23 15.40 -26.05
N VAL A 492 13.22 16.18 -26.44
CA VAL A 492 11.94 15.68 -26.92
C VAL A 492 11.92 15.65 -28.45
N SER A 493 11.48 14.54 -29.02
CA SER A 493 11.26 14.37 -30.47
C SER A 493 10.05 13.46 -30.72
N GLY A 494 9.78 13.11 -31.98
CA GLY A 494 8.61 12.33 -32.39
C GLY A 494 7.80 13.05 -33.45
N ASN A 495 6.50 12.77 -33.51
CA ASN A 495 5.56 13.42 -34.42
C ASN A 495 4.56 14.36 -33.71
N VAL A 496 4.77 14.60 -32.41
CA VAL A 496 4.15 15.69 -31.66
C VAL A 496 4.63 17.06 -32.18
N ASN A 497 3.86 18.11 -31.90
CA ASN A 497 4.31 19.49 -32.11
C ASN A 497 5.59 19.75 -31.30
N SER A 498 6.52 20.53 -31.86
CA SER A 498 7.76 20.89 -31.17
C SER A 498 7.56 21.86 -30.01
N THR A 499 6.41 22.54 -29.97
CA THR A 499 5.98 23.41 -28.89
C THR A 499 5.11 22.65 -27.89
N TYR A 500 5.16 23.07 -26.63
CA TYR A 500 4.40 22.50 -25.53
C TYR A 500 3.77 23.60 -24.69
N THR A 501 2.76 23.22 -23.92
CA THR A 501 2.23 24.06 -22.84
C THR A 501 2.88 23.65 -21.52
N LEU A 502 3.08 24.65 -20.65
CA LEU A 502 3.69 24.48 -19.35
C LEU A 502 2.76 25.05 -18.28
N SER A 503 2.49 24.25 -17.26
CA SER A 503 1.64 24.63 -16.12
C SER A 503 2.20 24.10 -14.81
N PHE A 504 1.79 24.71 -13.72
CA PHE A 504 2.18 24.32 -12.37
C PHE A 504 0.94 23.83 -11.61
N ALA A 505 1.08 22.69 -10.95
CA ALA A 505 0.14 22.16 -9.96
C ALA A 505 0.66 22.51 -8.56
N GLY A 506 0.09 23.53 -7.95
CA GLY A 506 0.52 24.04 -6.65
C GLY A 506 -0.59 24.04 -5.61
N GLY A 507 -0.23 23.83 -4.34
CA GLY A 507 -1.19 23.75 -3.23
C GLY A 507 -1.84 25.11 -2.90
N TYR A 508 -1.17 26.21 -3.29
CA TYR A 508 -1.63 27.58 -3.07
C TYR A 508 -2.01 28.32 -4.37
N GLY A 509 -2.12 27.61 -5.48
CA GLY A 509 -2.41 28.18 -6.80
C GLY A 509 -1.56 27.54 -7.90
N GLY A 510 -1.79 27.97 -9.12
CA GLY A 510 -1.31 27.29 -10.31
C GLY A 510 -2.44 27.12 -11.31
N ALA A 511 -2.12 26.66 -12.51
CA ALA A 511 -3.14 26.35 -13.51
C ALA A 511 -3.73 24.95 -13.30
N ASP A 512 -3.00 24.06 -12.63
CA ASP A 512 -3.39 22.69 -12.36
C ASP A 512 -3.58 22.44 -10.86
N SER A 513 -4.22 21.32 -10.52
CA SER A 513 -4.41 20.83 -9.15
C SER A 513 -3.39 19.76 -8.80
N LEU A 514 -3.09 19.63 -7.51
CA LEU A 514 -2.24 18.55 -7.01
C LEU A 514 -2.80 17.18 -7.39
N ILE A 515 -1.88 16.26 -7.67
CA ILE A 515 -2.18 14.83 -7.71
C ILE A 515 -1.71 14.28 -6.38
N ARG A 516 -2.67 13.86 -5.54
CA ARG A 516 -2.43 13.57 -4.12
C ARG A 516 -1.84 14.81 -3.44
N ASP A 517 -0.66 14.68 -2.82
CA ASP A 517 -0.02 15.75 -2.05
C ASP A 517 1.24 16.30 -2.76
N PHE A 518 1.41 16.02 -4.06
CA PHE A 518 2.61 16.41 -4.81
C PHE A 518 2.37 17.65 -5.65
N GLU A 519 3.23 18.66 -5.45
CA GLU A 519 3.41 19.77 -6.39
C GLU A 519 4.32 19.34 -7.54
N PHE A 520 4.01 19.80 -8.75
CA PHE A 520 4.75 19.45 -9.96
C PHE A 520 4.51 20.42 -11.10
N TRP A 521 5.35 20.32 -12.14
CA TRP A 521 5.20 20.99 -13.42
C TRP A 521 4.66 20.02 -14.47
N ASN A 522 3.74 20.49 -15.31
CA ASN A 522 3.21 19.71 -16.43
C ASN A 522 3.78 20.22 -17.75
N PHE A 523 4.36 19.32 -18.53
CA PHE A 523 4.75 19.57 -19.91
C PHE A 523 3.79 18.81 -20.83
N THR A 524 2.93 19.53 -21.54
CA THR A 524 1.91 18.93 -22.41
C THR A 524 2.18 19.22 -23.89
N TYR A 525 2.41 18.15 -24.63
CA TYR A 525 2.62 18.13 -26.07
C TYR A 525 1.33 17.73 -26.79
N THR A 526 0.98 18.47 -27.84
CA THR A 526 -0.19 18.20 -28.70
C THR A 526 0.26 17.66 -30.05
N MET A 527 -0.66 17.03 -30.77
CA MET A 527 -0.44 16.62 -32.16
C MET A 527 -0.73 17.76 -33.15
N PRO A 528 -0.11 17.77 -34.35
CA PRO A 528 -0.56 18.63 -35.44
C PRO A 528 -2.05 18.42 -35.74
N SER A 529 -2.79 19.50 -36.03
CA SER A 529 -4.25 19.44 -36.20
C SER A 529 -4.71 18.55 -37.36
N ASP A 530 -3.86 18.37 -38.37
CA ASP A 530 -4.08 17.54 -39.56
C ASP A 530 -3.33 16.20 -39.48
N PHE A 531 -2.81 15.83 -38.31
CA PHE A 531 -2.02 14.63 -38.12
C PHE A 531 -2.76 13.35 -38.54
N GLN A 532 -2.06 12.49 -39.28
CA GLN A 532 -2.49 11.16 -39.68
C GLN A 532 -1.43 10.13 -39.27
N GLY A 533 -1.86 9.01 -38.69
CA GLY A 533 -0.98 7.95 -38.22
C GLY A 533 -1.07 7.73 -36.72
N VAL A 534 -0.02 7.14 -36.14
CA VAL A 534 0.05 6.81 -34.71
C VAL A 534 0.80 7.92 -33.96
N PRO A 535 0.17 8.64 -33.00
CA PRO A 535 0.85 9.62 -32.17
C PRO A 535 2.04 9.01 -31.43
N SER A 536 3.18 9.69 -31.42
CA SER A 536 4.41 9.24 -30.78
C SER A 536 5.29 10.38 -30.29
N VAL A 537 5.96 10.11 -29.17
CA VAL A 537 6.94 11.00 -28.56
C VAL A 537 8.15 10.18 -28.10
N GLU A 538 9.33 10.74 -28.26
CA GLU A 538 10.58 10.19 -27.75
C GLU A 538 11.25 11.19 -26.81
N LEU A 539 11.76 10.68 -25.70
CA LEU A 539 12.56 11.41 -24.74
C LEU A 539 13.95 10.77 -24.70
N ASP A 540 14.97 11.52 -25.13
CA ASP A 540 16.37 11.17 -24.94
C ASP A 540 16.91 11.93 -23.71
N PHE A 541 17.62 11.21 -22.84
CA PHE A 541 18.07 11.72 -21.55
C PHE A 541 19.59 11.77 -21.46
N LYS A 542 20.12 12.77 -20.77
CA LYS A 542 21.55 12.83 -20.45
C LYS A 542 21.75 13.49 -19.08
N LEU A 543 22.39 12.77 -18.17
CA LEU A 543 22.80 13.32 -16.86
C LEU A 543 23.82 14.45 -17.06
N ILE A 544 23.70 15.51 -16.24
CA ILE A 544 24.53 16.73 -16.31
C ILE A 544 25.53 16.79 -15.17
#